data_AF-A0A9D4RV29-F1
#
_entry.id   AF-A0A9D4RV29-F1
#
_cell.length_a   1.000
_cell.length_b   1.000
_cell.length_c   1.000
_cell.angle_alpha   90.00
_cell.angle_beta   90.00
_cell.angle_gamma   90.00
#
_symmetry.space_group_name_H-M   'P 1'
#
loop_
_entity.id
_entity.type
_entity.pdbx_description
1 polymer ?
#
loop_
_entity_poly.entity_id
_entity_poly.type
_entity_poly.pdbx_seq_one_letter_code
_entity_poly.pdbx_strand_id
1 'polypeptide(L)' 'MGRPSMPGDMGKPVSIPADRLEESKDKFKIHQFNLVASDIMSLNRTLPDYRIPG' A
#
# COMPACT_ATOMS: atom_id res chain seq x y z
N MET A 1 17.61 -12.62 10.99
CA MET A 1 16.33 -11.96 11.34
C MET A 1 15.79 -11.30 10.08
N GLY A 2 14.68 -11.78 9.51
CA GLY A 2 14.05 -11.14 8.34
C GLY A 2 13.45 -9.80 8.75
N ARG A 3 13.52 -8.77 7.89
CA ARG A 3 12.87 -7.49 8.15
C ARG A 3 11.36 -7.70 8.30
N PRO A 4 10.68 -7.04 9.26
CA PRO A 4 9.23 -7.11 9.35
C PRO A 4 8.61 -6.66 8.03
N SER A 5 7.59 -7.38 7.55
CA SER A 5 6.93 -7.05 6.29
C SER A 5 6.24 -5.70 6.41
N MET A 6 6.66 -4.74 5.59
CA MET A 6 6.06 -3.41 5.52
C MET A 6 4.72 -3.48 4.78
N PRO A 7 3.79 -2.54 5.03
CA PRO A 7 2.55 -2.43 4.27
C PRO A 7 2.84 -2.35 2.77
N GLY A 8 2.22 -3.23 1.97
CA GLY A 8 2.35 -3.20 0.51
C GLY A 8 3.60 -3.86 -0.05
N ASP A 9 4.46 -4.42 0.82
CA ASP A 9 5.66 -5.12 0.41
C ASP A 9 5.33 -6.44 -0.30
N MET A 10 6.11 -6.78 -1.33
CA MET A 10 5.84 -7.89 -2.24
C MET A 10 4.44 -7.83 -2.89
N GLY A 11 3.85 -6.63 -2.99
CA GLY A 11 2.51 -6.44 -3.56
C GLY A 11 1.36 -6.92 -2.68
N LYS A 12 1.61 -7.20 -1.39
CA LYS A 12 0.56 -7.62 -0.46
C LYS A 12 -0.49 -6.50 -0.25
N PRO A 13 -1.76 -6.84 0.04
CA PRO A 13 -2.77 -5.85 0.37
C PRO A 13 -2.37 -4.99 1.57
N VAL A 14 -2.80 -3.73 1.57
CA VAL A 14 -2.58 -2.77 2.65
C VAL A 14 -3.89 -2.55 3.41
N SER A 15 -3.85 -2.77 4.72
CA SER A 15 -4.98 -2.47 5.61
C SER A 15 -4.83 -1.07 6.19
N ILE A 16 -5.91 -0.28 6.15
CA ILE A 16 -5.93 1.07 6.73
C ILE A 16 -6.23 0.97 8.23
N PRO A 17 -5.44 1.61 9.10
CA PRO A 17 -5.75 1.75 10.52
C PRO A 17 -7.13 2.37 10.76
N ALA A 18 -7.87 1.90 11.76
CA ALA A 18 -9.26 2.30 12.00
C ALA A 18 -9.42 3.80 12.25
N ASP A 19 -8.44 4.41 12.92
CA ASP A 19 -8.32 5.84 13.21
C ASP A 19 -8.13 6.70 11.95
N ARG A 20 -7.69 6.12 10.82
CA ARG A 20 -7.47 6.82 9.54
C ARG A 20 -8.49 6.46 8.45
N LEU A 21 -9.53 5.70 8.79
CA LEU A 21 -10.52 5.25 7.81
C LEU A 21 -11.36 6.42 7.26
N GLU A 22 -11.67 7.41 8.09
CA GLU A 22 -12.41 8.61 7.65
C GLU A 22 -11.55 9.49 6.73
N GLU A 23 -10.30 9.74 7.11
CA GLU A 23 -9.30 10.44 6.28
C GLU A 23 -9.13 9.78 4.90
N SER A 24 -9.11 8.45 4.87
CA SER A 24 -9.03 7.67 3.63
C SER A 24 -10.22 7.92 2.71
N LYS A 25 -11.44 7.93 3.26
CA LYS A 25 -12.67 8.20 2.50
C LYS A 25 -12.71 9.62 1.96
N ASP A 26 -12.27 10.61 2.74
CA ASP A 26 -12.28 12.00 2.30
C ASP A 26 -11.23 12.28 1.23
N LYS A 27 -10.01 11.77 1.41
CA LYS A 27 -8.95 11.88 0.39
C LYS A 27 -9.30 11.16 -0.91
N PHE A 28 -10.04 10.05 -0.83
CA PHE A 28 -10.49 9.33 -2.03
C PHE A 28 -11.38 10.21 -2.92
N LYS A 29 -12.24 11.05 -2.35
CA LYS A 29 -13.12 11.95 -3.13
C LYS A 29 -12.33 12.88 -4.04
N ILE A 30 -11.15 13.31 -3.62
CA ILE A 30 -10.29 14.25 -4.34
C ILE A 30 -9.39 13.50 -5.33
N HIS A 31 -8.73 12.44 -4.87
CA HIS A 31 -7.65 11.80 -5.61
C HIS A 31 -8.12 10.60 -6.45
N GLN A 32 -9.32 10.07 -6.19
CA GLN A 32 -9.88 8.87 -6.84
C GLN A 32 -9.05 7.60 -6.62
N PHE A 33 -8.14 7.62 -5.63
CA PHE A 33 -7.44 6.45 -5.09
C PHE A 33 -7.23 6.60 -3.59
N ASN A 34 -6.91 5.50 -2.90
CA ASN A 34 -6.67 5.52 -1.46
C ASN A 34 -5.29 6.12 -1.13
N LEU A 35 -5.23 7.45 -1.07
CA LEU A 35 -4.01 8.18 -0.76
C LEU A 35 -3.42 7.78 0.60
N VAL A 36 -4.26 7.53 1.60
CA VAL A 36 -3.80 7.08 2.93
C VAL A 36 -3.09 5.73 2.85
N ALA A 37 -3.57 4.80 2.00
CA ALA A 37 -2.87 3.54 1.75
C ALA A 37 -1.50 3.77 1.11
N SER A 38 -1.42 4.69 0.15
CA SER A 38 -0.16 5.04 -0.52
C SER A 38 0.84 5.68 0.45
N ASP A 39 0.39 6.54 1.36
CA ASP A 39 1.24 7.25 2.32
C ASP A 39 1.90 6.30 3.34
N ILE A 40 1.24 5.20 3.69
CA ILE A 40 1.78 4.19 4.64
C ILE A 40 2.66 3.15 3.96
N MET A 41 2.71 3.12 2.64
CA MET A 41 3.58 2.21 1.88
C MET A 41 4.99 2.80 1.77
N SER A 42 6.00 1.91 1.75
CA SER A 42 7.37 2.34 1.48
C SER A 42 7.50 2.84 0.03
N LEU A 43 8.15 3.99 -0.15
CA LEU A 43 8.53 4.51 -1.47
C LEU A 43 9.38 3.51 -2.27
N ASN A 44 10.19 2.71 -1.57
CA ASN A 44 11.10 1.73 -2.16
C ASN A 44 10.62 0.28 -1.92
N ARG A 45 9.32 0.02 -2.03
CA ARG A 45 8.76 -1.34 -1.89
C ARG A 45 9.17 -2.25 -3.04
N THR A 46 9.24 -3.53 -2.76
CA THR A 46 9.56 -4.55 -3.78
C THR A 46 8.29 -5.25 -4.28
N LEU A 47 8.38 -5.82 -5.48
CA LEU A 47 7.32 -6.61 -6.10
C LEU A 47 7.89 -7.94 -6.60
N PRO A 48 7.11 -9.04 -6.53
CA PRO A 48 7.45 -10.25 -7.26
C PRO A 48 7.41 -10.02 -8.77
N ASP A 49 8.26 -10.73 -9.50
CA ASP A 49 8.27 -10.70 -10.96
C ASP A 49 7.23 -11.66 -11.52
N TYR A 50 6.25 -11.13 -12.27
CA TYR A 50 5.20 -11.91 -12.92
C TYR A 50 5.38 -12.03 -14.44
N ARG A 51 6.51 -11.55 -14.99
CA ARG A 51 6.76 -11.62 -16.44
C ARG A 51 6.91 -13.08 -16.88
N ILE A 52 6.33 -13.43 -18.02
CA ILE A 52 6.44 -14.76 -18.60
C ILE A 52 7.86 -14.91 -19.18
N PRO A 53 8.63 -15.94 -18.82
CA PRO A 53 9.90 -16.24 -19.47
C PRO A 53 9.65 -16.54 -20.96
N GLY A 54 10.46 -15.93 -21.84
CA GLY A 54 10.40 -16.14 -23.28
C GLY A 54 10.83 -17.54 -23.71
#